data_AF-A0A6C0TXE3-F1
#
_entry.id   AF-A0A6C0TXE3-F1
#
_cell.length_a   1.000
_cell.length_b   1.000
_cell.length_c   1.000
_cell.angle_alpha   90.00
_cell.angle_beta   90.00
_cell.angle_gamma   90.00
#
_symmetry.space_group_name_H-M   'P 1'
#
loop_
_entity.id
_entity.type
_entity.pdbx_description
1 polymer ?
#
loop_
_entity_poly.entity_id
_entity_poly.type
_entity_poly.pdbx_seq_one_letter_code
_entity_poly.pdbx_strand_id
1 'polypeptide(L)' 'MADIIAFRKPSLKEQHKGKTLCRHGHHKWEVDKARQFDVKQGRLVTLYRCARCGKQRVRAD' A
#
# COMPACT_ATOMS: atom_id res chain seq x y z
N MET A 1 19.80 22.60 7.28
CA MET A 1 20.13 21.42 6.45
C MET A 1 19.40 21.57 5.13
N ALA A 2 20.10 21.47 4.00
CA ALA A 2 19.47 21.57 2.68
C ALA A 2 18.97 20.18 2.26
N ASP A 3 17.70 20.08 1.89
CA ASP A 3 17.12 18.86 1.32
C ASP A 3 17.46 18.81 -0.17
N ILE A 4 18.28 17.84 -0.57
CA ILE A 4 18.75 17.70 -1.96
C ILE A 4 17.70 16.90 -2.71
N ILE A 5 16.85 17.61 -3.46
CA ILE A 5 15.83 16.99 -4.31
C ILE A 5 16.51 16.45 -5.56
N ALA A 6 16.39 15.14 -5.80
CA ALA A 6 16.96 14.50 -6.98
C ALA A 6 16.18 14.91 -8.25
N PHE A 7 16.84 15.64 -9.16
CA PHE A 7 16.27 16.04 -10.45
C PHE A 7 16.24 14.91 -11.50
N ARG A 8 16.89 13.77 -11.20
CA ARG A 8 16.95 12.63 -12.12
C ARG A 8 15.59 11.91 -12.14
N LYS A 9 15.07 11.67 -13.35
CA LYS A 9 13.87 10.84 -13.51
C LYS A 9 14.09 9.46 -12.87
N PRO A 10 13.17 8.99 -12.01
CA PRO A 10 13.31 7.69 -11.36
C PRO A 10 13.37 6.58 -12.43
N SER A 11 14.32 5.67 -12.28
CA SER A 11 14.51 4.59 -13.24
C SER A 11 13.29 3.66 -13.27
N LEU A 12 13.07 2.97 -14.40
CA LEU A 12 12.01 1.96 -14.51
C LEU A 12 12.13 0.89 -13.40
N LYS A 13 13.36 0.56 -12.98
CA LYS A 13 13.61 -0.37 -11.87
C LYS A 13 13.04 0.15 -10.56
N GLU A 14 13.17 1.44 -10.27
CA GLU A 14 12.60 2.07 -9.07
C GLU A 14 11.08 2.15 -9.16
N GLN A 15 10.54 2.53 -10.32
CA GLN A 15 9.09 2.65 -10.53
C GLN A 15 8.35 1.32 -10.42
N HIS A 16 8.99 0.23 -10.84
CA HIS A 16 8.43 -1.12 -10.84
C HIS A 16 8.95 -2.00 -9.69
N LYS A 17 9.77 -1.47 -8.78
CA LYS A 17 10.29 -2.19 -7.62
C LYS A 17 9.11 -2.71 -6.78
N GLY A 18 9.01 -4.02 -6.62
CA GLY A 18 7.95 -4.68 -5.85
C GLY A 18 6.59 -4.81 -6.56
N LYS A 19 6.41 -4.27 -7.77
CA LYS A 19 5.12 -4.37 -8.50
C LYS A 19 4.95 -5.65 -9.31
N THR A 20 6.02 -6.36 -9.66
CA THR A 20 5.98 -7.57 -10.49
C THR A 20 5.16 -8.69 -9.84
N LEU A 21 5.53 -9.10 -8.62
CA LEU A 21 4.82 -10.13 -7.85
C LEU A 21 3.35 -9.75 -7.58
N CYS A 22 3.09 -8.47 -7.30
CA CYS A 22 1.72 -7.99 -7.06
C CYS A 22 0.83 -8.00 -8.31
N ARG A 23 1.38 -7.91 -9.53
CA ARG A 23 0.60 -8.03 -10.76
C ARG A 23 0.06 -9.44 -10.97
N HIS A 24 0.77 -10.47 -10.49
CA HIS A 24 0.36 -11.87 -10.56
C HIS A 24 -0.50 -12.32 -9.36
N GLY A 25 -0.92 -11.39 -8.48
CA GLY A 25 -1.77 -11.69 -7.32
C GLY A 25 -1.01 -12.02 -6.03
N HIS A 26 0.33 -12.08 -6.05
CA HIS A 26 1.15 -12.31 -4.85
C HIS A 26 1.37 -11.00 -4.06
N HIS A 27 0.32 -10.62 -3.33
CA HIS A 27 0.34 -9.44 -2.47
C HIS A 27 0.90 -9.77 -1.08
N LYS A 28 1.78 -8.91 -0.58
CA LYS A 28 2.20 -8.92 0.83
C LYS A 28 1.26 -8.01 1.61
N TRP A 29 0.20 -8.59 2.16
CA TRP A 29 -0.80 -7.87 2.95
C TRP A 29 -0.27 -7.55 4.35
N GLU A 30 -0.34 -6.30 4.74
CA GLU A 30 -0.10 -5.82 6.11
C GLU A 30 -1.37 -5.18 6.65
N VAL A 31 -1.61 -5.32 7.95
CA VAL A 31 -2.79 -4.73 8.60
C VAL A 31 -2.52 -3.25 8.85
N ASP A 32 -3.37 -2.40 8.27
CA ASP A 32 -3.36 -0.97 8.51
C ASP A 32 -4.08 -0.69 9.84
N LYS A 33 -3.30 -0.51 10.90
CA LYS A 33 -3.84 -0.22 12.25
C LYS A 33 -4.43 1.19 12.36
N ALA A 34 -4.18 2.09 11.40
CA ALA A 34 -4.67 3.46 11.46
C ALA A 34 -6.16 3.55 11.10
N ARG A 35 -6.67 2.68 10.22
CA ARG A 35 -8.05 2.72 9.73
C ARG A 35 -8.81 1.46 10.11
N GLN A 36 -9.12 1.32 11.39
CA GLN A 36 -9.88 0.21 11.95
C GLN A 36 -11.41 0.41 11.94
N PHE A 37 -11.94 1.61 11.67
CA PHE A 37 -13.38 1.89 11.72
C PHE A 37 -13.90 2.39 10.37
N ASP A 38 -14.92 1.71 9.82
CA ASP A 38 -15.58 2.12 8.58
C ASP A 38 -16.80 2.99 8.88
N VAL A 39 -16.69 4.29 8.63
CA VAL A 39 -17.75 5.28 8.94
C VAL A 39 -19.04 4.99 8.18
N LYS A 40 -18.96 4.39 6.99
CA LYS A 40 -20.14 4.07 6.17
C LYS A 40 -20.92 2.87 6.71
N GLN A 41 -20.23 1.83 7.18
CA GLN A 41 -20.86 0.64 7.73
C GLN A 41 -21.10 0.72 9.25
N GLY A 42 -20.53 1.72 9.93
CA GLY A 42 -20.70 1.91 11.37
C GLY A 42 -20.05 0.81 12.21
N ARG A 43 -19.07 0.08 11.67
CA ARG A 43 -18.43 -1.06 12.35
C ARG A 43 -16.91 -1.04 12.19
N LEU A 44 -16.24 -1.76 13.09
CA LEU A 44 -14.82 -2.03 12.99
C LEU A 44 -14.55 -2.93 11.78
N VAL A 45 -13.59 -2.54 10.95
CA VAL A 45 -13.13 -3.30 9.80
C VAL A 45 -11.62 -3.46 9.86
N THR A 46 -11.13 -4.60 9.39
CA THR A 46 -9.69 -4.82 9.25
C THR A 46 -9.28 -4.45 7.83
N LEU A 47 -8.55 -3.34 7.69
CA LEU A 47 -8.01 -2.92 6.41
C LEU A 47 -6.63 -3.55 6.21
N TYR A 48 -6.48 -4.32 5.14
CA TYR A 48 -5.21 -4.86 4.69
C TYR A 48 -4.65 -3.99 3.57
N ARG A 49 -3.43 -3.51 3.72
CA ARG A 49 -2.70 -2.75 2.70
C ARG A 49 -1.50 -3.56 2.24
N CYS A 50 -1.34 -3.67 0.93
CA CYS A 50 -0.16 -4.31 0.36
C CYS A 50 1.07 -3.40 0.55
N ALA A 51 2.10 -3.88 1.23
CA ALA A 51 3.32 -3.11 1.49
C ALA A 51 4.11 -2.78 0.20
N ARG A 52 3.91 -3.55 -0.88
CA ARG A 52 4.62 -3.39 -2.15
C ARG A 52 3.93 -2.45 -3.13
N CYS A 53 2.61 -2.61 -3.32
CA CYS A 53 1.85 -1.88 -4.33
C CYS A 53 0.82 -0.91 -3.76
N GLY A 54 0.61 -0.90 -2.44
CA GLY A 54 -0.36 -0.01 -1.78
C GLY A 54 -1.82 -0.41 -1.98
N LYS A 55 -2.12 -1.49 -2.72
CA LYS A 55 -3.49 -1.98 -2.89
C LYS A 55 -4.13 -2.26 -1.53
N GLN A 56 -5.38 -1.87 -1.36
CA GLN A 56 -6.12 -2.05 -0.11
C GLN A 56 -7.18 -3.13 -0.28
N ARG A 57 -7.40 -3.92 0.77
CA ARG A 57 -8.45 -4.93 0.87
C ARG A 57 -9.08 -4.78 2.24
N VAL A 58 -10.39 -4.56 2.27
CA VAL A 58 -11.15 -4.48 3.53
C VAL A 58 -11.73 -5.87 3.81
N ARG A 59 -11.54 -6.36 5.03
CA ARG A 59 -12.27 -7.51 5.55
C ARG A 59 -13.16 -6.98 6.68
N ALA A 60 -14.46 -7.10 6.49
CA ALA A 60 -15.41 -6.89 7.56
C ALA A 60 -15.63 -8.22 8.27
N ASP A 61 -15.69 -8.16 9.60
CA ASP A 61 -16.18 -9.25 10.45
C ASP A 61 -17.70 -9.10 10.61
#